data_AF-A0A7X3IKJ6-F1
#
_entry.id   AF-A0A7X3IKJ6-F1
#
_cell.length_a   1.000
_cell.length_b   1.000
_cell.length_c   1.000
_cell.angle_alpha   90.00
_cell.angle_beta   90.00
_cell.angle_gamma   90.00
#
_symmetry.space_group_name_H-M   'P 1'
#
loop_
_entity.id
_entity.type
_entity.pdbx_description
1 polymer ?
#
loop_
_entity_poly.entity_id
_entity_poly.type
_entity_poly.pdbx_seq_one_letter_code
_entity_poly.pdbx_strand_id
1 'polypeptide(L)'
;MMTIVRYEILKVLRNKRFVFFTLILPLVFLVVLNAFVKPDSDQGQYITYLAVFCTLFGTAGSGLNTLSTRVSKEKSYIGSIYAVTPYSPGKFIFVTAFVQLLLNVLIAAVIIVFGLAVFHLNIDGMLLKMELLALYSSLYYIFIGLTLGFLLDVVSLQSISFPLYMGFMAMNLTKDLGLKLPDFMVHIQKFFPGYYLNKAVGTISIGGDAMRDIGMLTLNIVVLLVVTLFVYRYKRNTITG
;
A
#
# COMPACT_ATOMS: atom_id res chain seq x y z
N MET A 1 19.86 12.24 9.26
CA MET A 1 18.86 11.56 8.42
C MET A 1 18.51 10.18 8.98
N MET A 2 19.50 9.30 9.15
CA MET A 2 19.30 7.92 9.63
C MET A 2 18.63 7.83 11.01
N THR A 3 18.99 8.72 11.94
CA THR A 3 18.37 8.81 13.28
C THR A 3 16.89 9.18 13.21
N ILE A 4 16.50 10.12 12.34
CA ILE A 4 15.10 10.55 12.16
C ILE A 4 14.28 9.38 11.59
N VAL A 5 14.79 8.72 10.56
CA VAL A 5 14.13 7.54 9.95
C VAL A 5 13.92 6.45 10.99
N ARG A 6 14.93 6.15 11.83
CA ARG A 6 14.82 5.16 12.91
C ARG A 6 13.71 5.51 13.90
N TYR A 7 13.66 6.76 14.37
CA TYR A 7 12.63 7.17 15.32
C TYR A 7 11.22 7.11 14.72
N GLU A 8 11.05 7.48 13.46
CA GLU A 8 9.74 7.40 12.80
C GLU A 8 9.26 5.95 12.62
N ILE A 9 10.15 5.02 12.25
CA ILE A 9 9.81 3.60 12.18
C ILE A 9 9.40 3.08 13.56
N LEU A 10 10.19 3.36 14.61
CA LEU A 10 9.88 2.91 15.97
C LEU A 10 8.56 3.48 16.48
N LYS A 11 8.23 4.74 16.15
CA LYS A 11 6.96 5.37 16.51
C LYS A 11 5.78 4.61 15.90
N VAL A 12 5.88 4.22 14.63
CA VAL A 12 4.84 3.47 13.94
C VAL A 12 4.72 2.04 14.49
N LEU A 13 5.84 1.35 14.69
CA LEU A 13 5.85 -0.03 15.23
C LEU A 13 5.37 -0.13 16.68
N ARG A 14 5.55 0.92 17.49
CA ARG A 14 5.02 0.96 18.87
C ARG A 14 3.50 1.15 18.92
N ASN A 15 2.86 1.55 17.82
CA ASN A 15 1.41 1.67 17.77
C ASN A 15 0.78 0.28 17.61
N LYS A 16 0.23 -0.26 18.71
CA LYS A 16 -0.44 -1.58 18.71
C LYS A 16 -1.54 -1.69 17.65
N ARG A 17 -2.28 -0.59 17.40
CA ARG A 17 -3.31 -0.54 16.36
C ARG A 17 -2.69 -0.69 14.97
N PHE A 18 -1.55 -0.05 14.71
CA PHE A 18 -0.82 -0.23 13.45
C PHE A 18 -0.40 -1.68 13.25
N VAL A 19 0.29 -2.26 14.23
CA VAL A 19 0.78 -3.64 14.17
C VAL A 19 -0.37 -4.60 13.90
N PHE A 20 -1.49 -4.45 14.61
CA PHE A 20 -2.65 -5.32 14.41
C PHE A 20 -3.25 -5.19 13.00
N PHE A 21 -3.63 -3.99 12.58
CA PHE A 21 -4.36 -3.81 11.31
C PHE A 21 -3.47 -3.91 10.07
N THR A 22 -2.15 -3.71 10.21
CA THR A 22 -1.24 -3.61 9.06
C THR A 22 -0.30 -4.81 8.94
N LEU A 23 0.07 -5.45 10.05
CA LEU A 23 0.92 -6.64 10.04
C LEU A 23 0.14 -7.91 10.32
N ILE A 24 -0.72 -7.93 11.33
CA ILE A 24 -1.44 -9.16 11.73
C ILE A 24 -2.61 -9.46 10.80
N LEU A 25 -3.43 -8.46 10.48
CA LEU A 25 -4.64 -8.64 9.68
C LEU A 25 -4.36 -9.28 8.30
N PRO A 26 -3.35 -8.86 7.52
CA PRO A 26 -3.02 -9.54 6.26
C PRO A 26 -2.68 -11.02 6.43
N LEU A 27 -2.01 -11.40 7.53
CA LEU A 27 -1.69 -12.82 7.82
C LEU A 27 -2.95 -13.62 8.13
N VAL A 28 -3.88 -13.04 8.90
CA VAL A 28 -5.19 -13.66 9.16
C VAL A 28 -5.95 -13.85 7.85
N PHE A 29 -5.97 -12.83 6.97
CA PHE A 29 -6.57 -12.95 5.64
C PHE A 29 -5.91 -14.04 4.81
N LEU A 30 -4.59 -14.17 4.84
CA LEU A 30 -3.86 -15.21 4.12
C LEU A 30 -4.31 -16.61 4.57
N VAL A 31 -4.40 -16.84 5.88
CA VAL A 31 -4.88 -18.12 6.45
C VAL A 31 -6.32 -18.39 6.06
N VAL A 32 -7.19 -17.40 6.22
CA VAL A 32 -8.64 -17.52 5.93
C VAL A 32 -8.84 -17.79 4.44
N LEU A 33 -8.29 -16.96 3.55
CA LEU A 33 -8.47 -17.11 2.11
C LEU A 33 -7.89 -18.43 1.59
N ASN A 34 -6.78 -18.92 2.16
CA ASN A 34 -6.26 -20.25 1.82
C ASN A 34 -7.17 -21.39 2.29
N ALA A 35 -7.87 -21.23 3.42
CA ALA A 35 -8.79 -22.24 3.93
C ALA A 35 -10.12 -22.29 3.16
N PHE A 36 -10.62 -21.14 2.71
CA PHE A 36 -11.92 -21.03 2.03
C PHE A 36 -11.86 -21.31 0.52
N VAL A 37 -10.73 -21.03 -0.12
CA VAL A 37 -10.55 -21.28 -1.56
C VAL A 37 -9.74 -22.55 -1.73
N LYS A 38 -10.40 -23.61 -2.21
CA LYS A 38 -9.71 -24.81 -2.71
C LYS A 38 -9.42 -24.58 -4.19
N PRO A 39 -8.20 -24.23 -4.59
CA PRO A 39 -7.89 -24.08 -6.00
C PRO A 39 -7.95 -25.44 -6.72
N ASP A 40 -8.45 -25.43 -7.95
CA ASP A 40 -8.29 -26.56 -8.90
C ASP A 40 -6.85 -26.60 -9.48
N SER A 41 -6.08 -25.51 -9.30
CA SER A 41 -4.69 -25.37 -9.72
C SER A 41 -3.68 -25.83 -8.66
N ASP A 42 -2.40 -25.92 -9.04
CA ASP A 42 -1.29 -26.21 -8.12
C ASP A 42 -1.33 -25.31 -6.87
N GLN A 43 -1.45 -25.94 -5.69
CA GLN A 43 -1.55 -25.25 -4.40
C GLN A 43 -0.35 -24.32 -4.16
N GLY A 44 0.84 -24.68 -4.65
CA GLY A 44 2.06 -23.87 -4.48
C GLY A 44 2.00 -22.52 -5.23
N GLN A 45 1.42 -22.51 -6.43
CA GLN A 45 1.24 -21.27 -7.18
C GLN A 45 0.15 -20.39 -6.59
N TYR A 46 -0.93 -21.01 -6.09
CA TYR A 46 -2.03 -20.29 -5.46
C TYR A 46 -1.58 -19.55 -4.18
N ILE A 47 -0.83 -20.21 -3.29
CA ILE A 47 -0.35 -19.55 -2.06
C ILE A 47 0.63 -18.41 -2.36
N THR A 48 1.43 -18.53 -3.42
CA THR A 48 2.34 -17.48 -3.90
C THR A 48 1.56 -16.24 -4.33
N TYR A 49 0.51 -16.43 -5.13
CA TYR A 49 -0.38 -15.34 -5.54
C TYR A 49 -1.06 -14.70 -4.32
N LEU A 50 -1.52 -15.52 -3.38
CA LEU A 50 -2.22 -15.06 -2.20
C LEU A 50 -1.32 -14.23 -1.28
N ALA A 51 -0.03 -14.59 -1.14
CA ALA A 51 0.95 -13.81 -0.40
C ALA A 51 1.10 -12.39 -0.97
N VAL A 52 1.28 -12.29 -2.29
CA VAL A 52 1.40 -11.00 -3.01
C VAL A 52 0.14 -10.15 -2.84
N PHE A 53 -1.03 -10.80 -2.90
CA PHE A 53 -2.31 -10.15 -2.65
C PHE A 53 -2.44 -9.64 -1.20
N CYS A 54 -1.97 -10.41 -0.22
CA CYS A 54 -1.92 -9.95 1.17
C CYS A 54 -0.93 -8.79 1.38
N THR A 55 0.19 -8.75 0.64
CA THR A 55 1.11 -7.59 0.64
C THR A 55 0.41 -6.34 0.12
N LEU A 56 -0.35 -6.46 -0.96
CA LEU A 56 -1.18 -5.36 -1.48
C LEU A 56 -2.17 -4.86 -0.42
N PHE A 57 -2.83 -5.77 0.30
CA PHE A 57 -3.76 -5.44 1.37
C PHE A 57 -3.08 -4.67 2.52
N GLY A 58 -1.98 -5.22 3.02
CA GLY A 58 -1.23 -4.61 4.12
C GLY A 58 -0.70 -3.23 3.76
N THR A 59 -0.11 -3.07 2.57
CA THR A 59 0.46 -1.79 2.14
C THR A 59 -0.59 -0.70 1.90
N ALA A 60 -1.75 -1.06 1.34
CA ALA A 60 -2.87 -0.15 1.19
C ALA A 60 -3.44 0.31 2.53
N GLY A 61 -3.58 -0.61 3.50
CA GLY A 61 -4.02 -0.27 4.86
C GLY A 61 -3.02 0.66 5.56
N SER A 62 -1.73 0.40 5.36
CA SER A 62 -0.63 1.24 5.85
C SER A 62 -0.72 2.68 5.33
N GLY A 63 -0.94 2.85 4.01
CA GLY A 63 -1.08 4.16 3.38
C GLY A 63 -2.40 4.88 3.74
N LEU A 64 -3.53 4.21 3.57
CA LEU A 64 -4.85 4.84 3.71
C LEU A 64 -5.25 5.11 5.16
N ASN A 65 -4.88 4.25 6.11
CA ASN A 65 -5.28 4.41 7.51
C ASN A 65 -4.18 5.09 8.33
N THR A 66 -2.95 4.55 8.26
CA THR A 66 -1.89 4.95 9.19
C THR A 66 -1.17 6.19 8.73
N LEU A 67 -0.67 6.19 7.50
CA LEU A 67 0.08 7.31 6.95
C LEU A 67 -0.78 8.57 6.89
N SER A 68 -1.99 8.48 6.34
CA SER A 68 -2.91 9.61 6.24
C SER A 68 -3.17 10.27 7.60
N THR A 69 -3.51 9.48 8.61
CA THR A 69 -3.79 9.95 9.97
C THR A 69 -2.54 10.55 10.61
N ARG A 70 -1.37 9.93 10.41
CA ARG A 70 -0.10 10.44 10.93
C ARG A 70 0.25 11.78 10.31
N VAL A 71 0.17 11.90 8.99
CA VAL A 71 0.42 13.15 8.27
C VAL A 71 -0.56 14.24 8.69
N SER A 72 -1.86 13.90 8.84
CA SER A 72 -2.85 14.87 9.32
C SER A 72 -2.59 15.34 10.75
N LYS A 73 -1.97 14.52 11.61
CA LYS A 73 -1.58 14.93 12.97
C LYS A 73 -0.33 15.80 12.96
N GLU A 74 0.65 15.44 12.13
CA GLU A 74 1.93 16.13 12.09
C GLU A 74 1.80 17.48 11.37
N LYS A 75 0.88 17.62 10.39
CA LYS A 75 0.77 18.84 9.55
C LYS A 75 0.50 20.14 10.31
N SER A 76 -0.17 20.10 11.47
CA SER A 76 -0.41 21.31 12.27
C SER A 76 0.84 21.82 12.98
N TYR A 77 1.82 20.95 13.23
CA TYR A 77 3.08 21.29 13.90
C TYR A 77 4.21 21.59 12.92
N ILE A 78 3.97 21.31 11.64
CA ILE A 78 4.94 21.45 10.56
C ILE A 78 5.42 22.91 10.45
N GLY A 79 4.52 23.89 10.46
CA GLY A 79 4.88 25.33 10.44
C GLY A 79 5.78 25.75 11.62
N SER A 80 5.46 25.28 12.83
CA SER A 80 6.24 25.58 14.03
C SER A 80 7.63 24.93 14.01
N ILE A 81 7.77 23.73 13.43
CA ILE A 81 9.07 23.05 13.28
C ILE A 81 9.94 23.80 12.25
N TYR A 82 9.34 24.33 11.17
CA TYR A 82 10.06 25.10 10.15
C TYR A 82 10.65 26.41 10.66
N ALA A 83 9.99 27.07 11.63
CA ALA A 83 10.50 28.30 12.22
C ALA A 83 11.81 28.10 13.00
N VAL A 84 12.07 26.88 13.49
CA VAL A 84 13.15 26.59 14.44
C VAL A 84 14.20 25.61 13.87
N THR A 85 13.95 24.98 12.70
CA THR A 85 14.89 24.03 12.08
C THR A 85 15.01 24.22 10.56
N PRO A 86 16.17 23.89 9.94
CA PRO A 86 16.37 23.91 8.47
C PRO A 86 15.67 22.74 7.76
N TYR A 87 14.45 22.40 8.20
CA TYR A 87 13.66 21.31 7.66
C TYR A 87 12.83 21.87 6.49
N SER A 88 13.10 21.46 5.26
CA SER A 88 12.33 21.97 4.13
C SER A 88 11.00 21.21 3.98
N PRO A 89 9.95 21.88 3.49
CA PRO A 89 8.67 21.23 3.27
C PRO A 89 8.69 20.04 2.29
N GLY A 90 9.52 20.11 1.24
CA GLY A 90 9.75 18.97 0.34
C GLY A 90 10.50 17.81 1.01
N LYS A 91 11.38 18.09 1.97
CA LYS A 91 12.11 17.06 2.73
C LYS A 91 11.17 16.28 3.65
N PHE A 92 10.12 16.91 4.19
CA PHE A 92 9.10 16.19 4.95
C PHE A 92 8.39 15.13 4.09
N ILE A 93 7.90 15.50 2.91
CA ILE A 93 7.23 14.56 1.99
C ILE A 93 8.15 13.39 1.65
N PHE A 94 9.40 13.70 1.29
CA PHE A 94 10.38 12.69 0.91
C PHE A 94 10.68 11.73 2.08
N VAL A 95 10.98 12.25 3.27
CA VAL A 95 11.26 11.43 4.45
C VAL A 95 10.06 10.58 4.82
N THR A 96 8.85 11.16 4.81
CA THR A 96 7.62 10.46 5.15
C THR A 96 7.31 9.35 4.14
N ALA A 97 7.43 9.62 2.84
CA ALA A 97 7.28 8.60 1.79
C ALA A 97 8.34 7.50 1.90
N PHE A 98 9.60 7.87 2.18
CA PHE A 98 10.69 6.92 2.32
C PHE A 98 10.53 6.00 3.55
N VAL A 99 10.16 6.57 4.70
CA VAL A 99 9.83 5.79 5.90
C VAL A 99 8.67 4.83 5.61
N GLN A 100 7.65 5.30 4.90
CA GLN A 100 6.51 4.47 4.54
C GLN A 100 6.91 3.33 3.59
N LEU A 101 7.80 3.58 2.63
CA LEU A 101 8.33 2.54 1.75
C LEU A 101 9.07 1.45 2.54
N LEU A 102 9.87 1.83 3.53
CA LEU A 102 10.55 0.87 4.43
C LEU A 102 9.56 0.05 5.26
N LEU A 103 8.47 0.68 5.74
CA LEU A 103 7.40 -0.04 6.42
C LEU A 103 6.68 -1.02 5.49
N ASN A 104 6.48 -0.65 4.22
CA ASN A 104 5.89 -1.54 3.22
C ASN A 104 6.79 -2.74 2.92
N VAL A 105 8.12 -2.55 2.85
CA VAL A 105 9.09 -3.64 2.76
C VAL A 105 8.99 -4.57 3.97
N LEU A 106 8.86 -4.01 5.18
CA LEU A 106 8.66 -4.81 6.39
C LEU A 106 7.36 -5.62 6.34
N ILE A 107 6.26 -5.04 5.85
CA ILE A 107 4.97 -5.75 5.67
C ILE A 107 5.16 -6.95 4.75
N ALA A 108 5.76 -6.75 3.57
CA ALA A 108 6.04 -7.82 2.61
C ALA A 108 6.94 -8.91 3.23
N ALA A 109 8.01 -8.51 3.92
CA ALA A 109 8.92 -9.45 4.57
C ALA A 109 8.22 -10.32 5.63
N VAL A 110 7.35 -9.73 6.46
CA VAL A 110 6.57 -10.47 7.47
C VAL A 110 5.63 -11.46 6.81
N ILE A 111 4.99 -11.10 5.70
CA ILE A 111 4.08 -11.98 4.96
C ILE A 111 4.85 -13.15 4.33
N ILE A 112 6.00 -12.90 3.69
CA ILE A 112 6.84 -13.95 3.10
C ILE A 112 7.35 -14.91 4.17
N VAL A 113 7.87 -14.40 5.29
CA VAL A 113 8.38 -15.23 6.40
C VAL A 113 7.27 -16.08 7.00
N PHE A 114 6.07 -15.51 7.19
CA PHE A 114 4.91 -16.25 7.67
C PHE A 114 4.45 -17.31 6.66
N GLY A 115 4.40 -16.97 5.37
CA GLY A 115 4.08 -17.88 4.27
C GLY A 115 5.05 -19.07 4.20
N LEU A 116 6.36 -18.81 4.37
CA LEU A 116 7.38 -19.84 4.45
C LEU A 116 7.15 -20.78 5.65
N ALA A 117 6.89 -20.22 6.84
CA ALA A 117 6.77 -20.98 8.07
C ALA A 117 5.47 -21.81 8.17
N VAL A 118 4.35 -21.30 7.65
CA VAL A 118 3.03 -21.92 7.81
C VAL A 118 2.59 -22.72 6.59
N PHE A 119 2.94 -22.23 5.39
CA PHE A 119 2.45 -22.79 4.13
C PHE A 119 3.55 -23.38 3.25
N HIS A 120 4.79 -23.44 3.74
CA HIS A 120 5.95 -23.95 2.99
C HIS A 120 6.13 -23.22 1.65
N LEU A 121 5.88 -21.90 1.64
CA LEU A 121 6.01 -21.05 0.46
C LEU A 121 7.42 -21.15 -0.14
N ASN A 122 7.52 -21.50 -1.42
CA ASN A 122 8.79 -21.55 -2.12
C ASN A 122 9.28 -20.14 -2.44
N ILE A 123 10.45 -19.78 -1.91
CA ILE A 123 11.09 -18.50 -2.23
C ILE A 123 11.89 -18.67 -3.51
N ASP A 124 11.27 -18.37 -4.64
CA ASP A 124 11.90 -18.39 -5.96
C ASP A 124 12.03 -16.98 -6.56
N GLY A 125 12.73 -16.88 -7.69
CA GLY A 125 12.88 -15.62 -8.41
C GLY A 125 11.55 -15.04 -8.93
N MET A 126 10.49 -15.85 -9.03
CA MET A 126 9.18 -15.42 -9.50
C MET A 126 8.40 -14.71 -8.39
N LEU A 127 8.32 -15.30 -7.20
CA LEU A 127 7.76 -14.67 -6.00
C LEU A 127 8.44 -13.32 -5.76
N LEU A 128 9.78 -13.27 -5.80
CA LEU A 128 10.51 -12.01 -5.59
C LEU A 128 10.14 -10.94 -6.62
N LYS A 129 9.96 -11.30 -7.90
CA LYS A 129 9.50 -10.35 -8.92
C LYS A 129 8.09 -9.83 -8.64
N MET A 130 7.17 -10.71 -8.22
CA MET A 130 5.79 -10.34 -7.90
C MET A 130 5.72 -9.46 -6.66
N GLU A 131 6.47 -9.77 -5.61
CA GLU A 131 6.57 -8.97 -4.39
C GLU A 131 7.22 -7.60 -4.65
N LEU A 132 8.26 -7.54 -5.48
CA LEU A 132 8.81 -6.26 -5.93
C LEU A 132 7.78 -5.43 -6.68
N LEU A 133 6.94 -6.06 -7.50
CA LEU A 133 5.87 -5.37 -8.20
C LEU A 133 4.76 -4.90 -7.25
N ALA A 134 4.41 -5.68 -6.23
CA ALA A 134 3.50 -5.27 -5.17
C ALA A 134 4.07 -4.09 -4.37
N LEU A 135 5.35 -4.12 -4.01
CA LEU A 135 6.04 -2.98 -3.37
C LEU A 135 6.07 -1.74 -4.28
N TYR A 136 6.28 -1.91 -5.57
CA TYR A 136 6.21 -0.81 -6.54
C TYR A 136 4.80 -0.20 -6.59
N SER A 137 3.77 -1.05 -6.66
CA SER A 137 2.36 -0.61 -6.59
C SER A 137 2.05 0.14 -5.29
N SER A 138 2.75 -0.20 -4.20
CA SER A 138 2.53 0.40 -2.90
C SER A 138 2.77 1.91 -2.87
N LEU A 139 3.59 2.43 -3.80
CA LEU A 139 3.82 3.87 -3.98
C LEU A 139 2.51 4.63 -4.19
N TYR A 140 1.55 4.04 -4.91
CA TYR A 140 0.23 4.63 -5.06
C TYR A 140 -0.44 4.84 -3.68
N TYR A 141 -0.42 3.82 -2.82
CA TYR A 141 -1.03 3.92 -1.49
C TYR A 141 -0.30 4.91 -0.56
N ILE A 142 1.01 5.09 -0.77
CA ILE A 142 1.78 6.15 -0.10
C ILE A 142 1.26 7.53 -0.55
N PHE A 143 1.13 7.76 -1.86
CA PHE A 143 0.72 9.07 -2.39
C PHE A 143 -0.72 9.43 -2.05
N ILE A 144 -1.66 8.49 -2.10
CA ILE A 144 -3.05 8.75 -1.67
C ILE A 144 -3.11 8.99 -0.17
N GLY A 145 -2.33 8.24 0.63
CA GLY A 145 -2.21 8.46 2.07
C GLY A 145 -1.70 9.86 2.41
N LEU A 146 -0.64 10.31 1.74
CA LEU A 146 -0.13 11.69 1.85
C LEU A 146 -1.21 12.72 1.46
N THR A 147 -1.87 12.52 0.32
CA THR A 147 -2.92 13.41 -0.18
C THR A 147 -4.06 13.58 0.82
N LEU A 148 -4.59 12.46 1.34
CA LEU A 148 -5.65 12.46 2.34
C LEU A 148 -5.19 13.11 3.64
N GLY A 149 -3.95 12.83 4.09
CA GLY A 149 -3.37 13.45 5.28
C GLY A 149 -3.26 14.97 5.17
N PHE A 150 -2.92 15.50 4.00
CA PHE A 150 -2.89 16.95 3.77
C PHE A 150 -4.29 17.57 3.71
N LEU A 151 -5.26 16.91 3.06
CA LEU A 151 -6.59 17.45 2.84
C LEU A 151 -7.49 17.42 4.08
N LEU A 152 -7.50 16.31 4.80
CA LEU A 152 -8.50 16.00 5.82
C LEU A 152 -7.92 16.14 7.22
N ASP A 153 -8.79 16.39 8.20
CA ASP A 153 -8.43 16.36 9.61
C ASP A 153 -8.46 14.92 10.16
N VAL A 154 -7.92 14.76 11.37
CA VAL A 154 -7.77 13.47 12.04
C VAL A 154 -9.11 12.80 12.32
N VAL A 155 -10.14 13.57 12.66
CA VAL A 155 -11.48 13.03 12.98
C VAL A 155 -12.13 12.51 11.71
N SER A 156 -12.11 13.30 10.63
CA SER A 156 -12.61 12.88 9.32
C SER A 156 -11.92 11.61 8.83
N LEU A 157 -10.60 11.51 8.93
CA LEU A 157 -9.85 10.32 8.54
C LEU A 157 -10.24 9.09 9.39
N GLN A 158 -10.43 9.26 10.70
CA GLN A 158 -10.87 8.14 11.54
C GLN A 158 -12.24 7.60 11.12
N SER A 159 -13.13 8.44 10.59
CA SER A 159 -14.44 8.04 10.10
C SER A 159 -14.39 7.40 8.70
N ILE A 160 -13.61 7.95 7.77
CA ILE A 160 -13.67 7.53 6.37
C ILE A 160 -12.60 6.55 5.94
N SER A 161 -11.46 6.46 6.64
CA SER A 161 -10.31 5.69 6.14
C SER A 161 -10.61 4.20 6.01
N PHE A 162 -11.42 3.62 6.91
CA PHE A 162 -11.80 2.21 6.82
C PHE A 162 -12.79 1.93 5.67
N PRO A 163 -13.91 2.66 5.51
CA PRO A 163 -14.76 2.55 4.31
C PRO A 163 -13.98 2.76 3.01
N LEU A 164 -13.08 3.74 2.97
CA LEU A 164 -12.24 4.02 1.82
C LEU A 164 -11.30 2.83 1.52
N TYR A 165 -10.62 2.31 2.54
CA TYR A 165 -9.79 1.11 2.44
C TYR A 165 -10.58 -0.07 1.88
N MET A 166 -11.79 -0.35 2.41
CA MET A 166 -12.65 -1.42 1.91
C MET A 166 -13.05 -1.20 0.44
N GLY A 167 -13.34 0.04 0.05
CA GLY A 167 -13.61 0.41 -1.34
C GLY A 167 -12.42 0.12 -2.25
N PHE A 168 -11.21 0.53 -1.85
CA PHE A 168 -9.99 0.19 -2.58
C PHE A 168 -9.80 -1.33 -2.67
N MET A 169 -10.01 -2.07 -1.59
CA MET A 169 -9.89 -3.52 -1.60
C MET A 169 -10.85 -4.19 -2.56
N ALA A 170 -12.12 -3.77 -2.57
CA ALA A 170 -13.09 -4.26 -3.54
C ALA A 170 -12.65 -4.01 -4.99
N MET A 171 -11.95 -2.91 -5.27
CA MET A 171 -11.40 -2.62 -6.60
C MET A 171 -10.13 -3.41 -6.93
N ASN A 172 -9.43 -3.97 -5.93
CA ASN A 172 -8.30 -4.86 -6.13
C ASN A 172 -8.71 -6.32 -6.36
N LEU A 173 -9.94 -6.72 -6.02
CA LEU A 173 -10.48 -8.05 -6.34
C LEU A 173 -10.79 -8.12 -7.84
N THR A 174 -9.94 -8.77 -8.63
CA THR A 174 -10.13 -8.91 -10.08
C THR A 174 -10.72 -10.27 -10.45
N LYS A 175 -11.21 -10.42 -11.69
CA LYS A 175 -11.68 -11.71 -12.24
C LYS A 175 -10.58 -12.77 -12.26
N ASP A 176 -9.31 -12.34 -12.29
CA ASP A 176 -8.13 -13.22 -12.29
C ASP A 176 -7.99 -14.02 -10.99
N LEU A 177 -8.67 -13.61 -9.92
CA LEU A 177 -8.83 -14.36 -8.66
C LEU A 177 -9.92 -15.45 -8.72
N GLY A 178 -10.51 -15.72 -9.89
CA GLY A 178 -11.62 -16.66 -10.05
C GLY A 178 -12.99 -16.11 -9.66
N LEU A 179 -13.10 -14.79 -9.46
CA LEU A 179 -14.34 -14.14 -9.02
C LEU A 179 -15.23 -13.73 -10.22
N LYS A 180 -16.52 -14.07 -10.15
CA LYS A 180 -17.53 -13.61 -11.12
C LYS A 180 -17.99 -12.19 -10.78
N LEU A 181 -17.35 -11.19 -11.40
CA LEU A 181 -17.68 -9.77 -11.21
C LEU A 181 -18.53 -9.20 -12.37
N PRO A 182 -19.53 -8.35 -12.09
CA PRO A 182 -20.26 -7.59 -13.10
C PRO A 182 -19.32 -6.73 -13.96
N ASP A 183 -19.63 -6.55 -15.24
CA ASP A 183 -18.74 -5.83 -16.17
C ASP A 183 -18.56 -4.34 -15.83
N PHE A 184 -19.58 -3.72 -15.24
CA PHE A 184 -19.49 -2.36 -14.70
C PHE A 184 -18.39 -2.22 -13.64
N MET A 185 -18.25 -3.20 -12.74
CA MET A 185 -17.18 -3.17 -11.73
C MET A 185 -15.81 -3.24 -12.39
N VAL A 186 -15.64 -4.09 -13.40
CA VAL A 186 -14.38 -4.19 -14.15
C VAL A 186 -14.00 -2.86 -14.82
N HIS A 187 -14.98 -2.08 -15.29
CA HIS A 187 -14.71 -0.76 -15.86
C HIS A 187 -14.18 0.22 -14.82
N ILE A 188 -14.73 0.19 -13.60
CA ILE A 188 -14.22 1.01 -12.48
C ILE A 188 -12.81 0.57 -12.07
N GLN A 189 -12.56 -0.74 -12.00
CA GLN A 189 -11.27 -1.28 -11.57
C GLN A 189 -10.09 -0.82 -12.44
N LYS A 190 -10.31 -0.56 -13.74
CA LYS A 190 -9.28 -0.05 -14.66
C LYS A 190 -8.72 1.32 -14.30
N PHE A 191 -9.36 2.07 -13.40
CA PHE A 191 -8.85 3.34 -12.86
C PHE A 191 -7.94 3.16 -11.65
N PHE A 192 -7.77 1.93 -11.15
CA PHE A 192 -7.00 1.64 -9.96
C PHE A 192 -5.73 0.85 -10.30
N PRO A 193 -4.61 1.09 -9.58
CA PRO A 193 -3.36 0.37 -9.80
C PRO A 193 -3.51 -1.14 -9.56
N GLY A 194 -4.43 -1.52 -8.68
CA GLY A 194 -4.75 -2.90 -8.33
C GLY A 194 -5.06 -3.78 -9.52
N TYR A 195 -5.85 -3.26 -10.46
CA TYR A 195 -6.24 -4.00 -11.65
C TYR A 195 -5.03 -4.42 -12.48
N TYR A 196 -4.13 -3.47 -12.76
CA TYR A 196 -2.93 -3.71 -13.54
C TYR A 196 -1.90 -4.54 -12.79
N LEU A 197 -1.80 -4.38 -11.46
CA LEU A 197 -0.95 -5.22 -10.63
C LEU A 197 -1.38 -6.70 -10.72
N ASN A 198 -2.66 -7.01 -10.48
CA ASN A 198 -3.14 -8.40 -10.50
C ASN A 198 -2.91 -9.04 -11.88
N LYS A 199 -3.18 -8.29 -12.97
CA LYS A 199 -2.88 -8.74 -14.33
C LYS A 199 -1.40 -8.99 -14.57
N ALA A 200 -0.54 -8.08 -14.14
CA ALA A 200 0.89 -8.21 -14.31
C ALA A 200 1.43 -9.41 -13.52
N VAL A 201 0.96 -9.61 -12.29
CA VAL A 201 1.31 -10.77 -11.45
C VAL A 201 0.85 -12.07 -12.13
N GLY A 202 -0.40 -12.14 -12.60
CA GLY A 202 -0.92 -13.31 -13.31
C GLY A 202 -0.23 -13.58 -14.66
N THR A 203 0.28 -12.54 -15.33
CA THR A 203 1.03 -12.70 -16.59
C THR A 203 2.45 -13.17 -16.32
N ILE A 204 3.11 -12.61 -15.29
CA ILE A 204 4.46 -13.03 -14.87
C ILE A 204 4.44 -14.46 -14.35
N SER A 205 3.35 -14.89 -13.70
CA SER A 205 3.26 -16.24 -13.13
C SER A 205 3.34 -17.36 -14.17
N ILE A 206 2.91 -17.07 -15.40
CA ILE A 206 2.96 -18.00 -16.54
C ILE A 206 4.13 -17.71 -17.48
N GLY A 207 5.07 -16.83 -17.09
CA GLY A 207 6.23 -16.45 -17.89
C GLY A 207 5.95 -15.50 -19.06
N GLY A 208 4.81 -14.81 -19.05
CA GLY A 208 4.42 -13.85 -20.08
C GLY A 208 5.02 -12.45 -19.91
N ASP A 209 4.81 -11.59 -20.91
CA ASP A 209 5.22 -10.19 -20.89
C ASP A 209 4.16 -9.28 -20.25
N ALA A 210 4.50 -8.70 -19.09
CA ALA A 210 3.63 -7.80 -18.34
C ALA A 210 3.94 -6.30 -18.55
N MET A 211 4.79 -5.92 -19.54
CA MET A 211 5.22 -4.53 -19.73
C MET A 211 4.07 -3.54 -19.89
N ARG A 212 3.00 -3.92 -20.60
CA ARG A 212 1.83 -3.06 -20.80
C ARG A 212 1.11 -2.74 -19.48
N ASP A 213 0.90 -3.75 -18.65
CA ASP A 213 0.21 -3.59 -17.36
C ASP A 213 1.09 -2.82 -16.36
N ILE A 214 2.41 -3.09 -16.35
CA ILE A 214 3.38 -2.32 -15.55
C ILE A 214 3.40 -0.85 -16.00
N GLY A 215 3.31 -0.57 -17.30
CA GLY A 215 3.21 0.79 -17.84
C GLY A 215 1.95 1.52 -17.35
N MET A 216 0.80 0.84 -17.38
CA MET A 216 -0.47 1.41 -16.86
C MET A 216 -0.44 1.60 -15.34
N LEU A 217 0.15 0.66 -14.60
CA LEU A 217 0.39 0.80 -13.16
C LEU A 217 1.25 2.05 -12.87
N THR A 218 2.33 2.22 -13.63
CA THR A 218 3.23 3.38 -13.53
C THR A 218 2.48 4.68 -13.79
N LEU A 219 1.62 4.71 -14.81
CA LEU A 219 0.81 5.89 -15.13
C LEU A 219 -0.13 6.26 -13.97
N ASN A 220 -0.78 5.28 -13.33
CA ASN A 220 -1.61 5.51 -12.14
C ASN A 220 -0.81 6.11 -10.97
N ILE A 221 0.40 5.58 -10.73
CA ILE A 221 1.30 6.08 -9.68
C ILE A 221 1.73 7.52 -9.97
N VAL A 222 2.11 7.82 -11.22
CA VAL A 222 2.56 9.16 -11.64
C VAL A 222 1.42 10.18 -11.56
N VAL A 223 0.23 9.84 -12.04
CA VAL A 223 -0.95 10.71 -11.93
C VAL A 223 -1.22 11.07 -10.47
N LEU A 224 -1.19 10.08 -9.58
CA LEU A 224 -1.44 10.31 -8.16
C LEU A 224 -0.30 11.09 -7.48
N LEU A 225 0.95 10.88 -7.89
CA LEU A 225 2.08 11.72 -7.44
C LEU A 225 1.85 13.18 -7.81
N VAL A 226 1.45 13.46 -9.06
CA VAL A 226 1.15 14.83 -9.52
C VAL A 226 0.01 15.44 -8.70
N VAL A 227 -1.08 14.69 -8.45
CA VAL A 227 -2.18 15.13 -7.58
C VAL A 227 -1.68 15.44 -6.17
N THR A 228 -0.84 14.57 -5.60
CA THR A 228 -0.25 14.76 -4.26
C THR A 228 0.55 16.04 -4.17
N LEU A 229 1.42 16.29 -5.16
CA LEU A 229 2.24 17.50 -5.23
C LEU A 229 1.39 18.77 -5.41
N PHE A 230 0.33 18.70 -6.23
CA PHE A 230 -0.60 19.80 -6.42
C PHE A 230 -1.37 20.15 -5.14
N VAL A 231 -1.97 19.14 -4.50
CA VAL A 231 -2.69 19.28 -3.22
C VAL A 231 -1.80 19.88 -2.15
N TYR A 232 -0.57 19.38 -2.05
CA TYR A 232 0.41 19.90 -1.13
C TYR A 232 0.76 21.37 -1.42
N ARG A 233 0.97 21.75 -2.70
CA ARG A 233 1.23 23.14 -3.08
C ARG A 233 0.06 24.05 -2.73
N TYR A 234 -1.17 23.59 -2.94
CA TYR A 234 -2.40 24.32 -2.61
C TYR A 234 -2.57 24.51 -1.10
N LYS A 235 -2.32 23.46 -0.30
CA LYS A 235 -2.44 23.50 1.17
C LYS A 235 -1.21 24.05 1.88
N ARG A 236 -0.13 24.38 1.16
CA ARG A 236 1.15 24.83 1.74
C ARG A 236 0.96 25.95 2.75
N ASN A 237 0.19 26.99 2.41
CA ASN A 237 0.00 28.16 3.27
C ASN A 237 -0.74 27.83 4.58
N THR A 238 -1.67 26.87 4.55
CA THR A 238 -2.40 26.39 5.74
C THR A 238 -1.56 25.43 6.60
N ILE A 239 -0.51 24.83 6.04
CA ILE A 239 0.38 23.89 6.74
C ILE A 239 1.57 24.64 7.38
N THR A 240 1.98 25.76 6.79
CA THR A 240 3.16 26.54 7.23
C THR A 240 2.83 27.76 8.08
N GLY A 241 1.61 28.31 7.97
CA GLY A 241 1.14 29.47 8.73
C GLY A 241 0.30 29.05 9.93
#